data_AF-A0A7W0T0S3-F1
#
_entry.id   AF-A0A7W0T0S3-F1
#
_cell.length_a   1.000
_cell.length_b   1.000
_cell.length_c   1.000
_cell.angle_alpha   90.00
_cell.angle_beta   90.00
_cell.angle_gamma   90.00
#
_symmetry.space_group_name_H-M   'P 1'
#
loop_
_entity.id
_entity.type
_entity.pdbx_description
1 polymer ?
#
loop_
_entity_poly.entity_id
_entity_poly.type
_entity_poly.pdbx_seq_one_letter_code
_entity_poly.pdbx_strand_id
1 'polypeptide(L)'
;MGFLLDTNVVSELMKRRPSPRVVAWVDATAEPLLHLSVITIGEVRKGIDLLRDDDPKRAALQSWLDRDMRVRFAGRLLAFEDGVAERWGQLEALAKKRRLTLPTIDAQLAATALHHGLTFVTRNTADIGPTGVPVFDPWST
;
A
#
# COMPACT_ATOMS: atom_id res chain seq x y z
N MET A 1 -14.62 10.16 0.73
CA MET A 1 -13.18 10.15 1.08
C MET A 1 -12.75 8.69 1.15
N GLY A 2 -11.71 8.28 0.44
CA GLY A 2 -11.27 6.88 0.36
C GLY A 2 -9.83 6.70 0.85
N PHE A 3 -9.39 5.44 0.89
CA PHE A 3 -8.10 5.03 1.46
C PHE A 3 -7.32 4.21 0.44
N LEU A 4 -6.02 4.49 0.31
CA LEU A 4 -5.07 3.62 -0.37
C LEU A 4 -4.28 2.84 0.68
N LEU A 5 -4.40 1.51 0.67
CA LEU A 5 -3.64 0.67 1.60
C LEU A 5 -2.21 0.49 1.09
N ASP A 6 -1.25 0.78 1.96
CA ASP A 6 0.15 0.43 1.76
C ASP A 6 0.35 -1.09 1.81
N THR A 7 1.41 -1.57 1.18
CA THR A 7 1.84 -2.96 1.17
C THR A 7 2.09 -3.50 2.57
N ASN A 8 2.56 -2.66 3.51
CA ASN A 8 2.75 -3.10 4.89
C ASN A 8 1.42 -3.41 5.61
N VAL A 9 0.33 -2.71 5.29
CA VAL A 9 -1.02 -2.98 5.82
C VAL A 9 -1.55 -4.28 5.26
N VAL A 10 -1.43 -4.46 3.94
CA VAL A 10 -1.85 -5.68 3.26
C VAL A 10 -1.08 -6.88 3.81
N SER A 11 0.23 -6.77 3.92
CA SER A 11 1.09 -7.83 4.46
C SER A 11 0.79 -8.15 5.93
N GLU A 12 0.40 -7.16 6.73
CA GLU A 12 -0.02 -7.38 8.12
C GLU A 12 -1.26 -8.27 8.21
N LEU A 13 -2.29 -8.00 7.40
CA LEU A 13 -3.54 -8.77 7.36
C LEU A 13 -3.32 -10.23 6.95
N MET A 14 -2.22 -10.53 6.26
CA MET A 14 -1.86 -11.89 5.84
C MET A 14 -1.09 -12.68 6.89
N LYS A 15 -0.65 -12.05 7.99
CA LYS A 15 0.08 -12.74 9.05
C LYS A 15 -0.82 -13.74 9.77
N ARG A 16 -0.23 -14.83 10.27
CA ARG A 16 -0.94 -15.80 11.14
C ARG A 16 -1.52 -15.16 12.41
N ARG A 17 -0.89 -14.08 12.88
CA ARG A 17 -1.29 -13.29 14.05
C ARG A 17 -1.16 -11.81 13.68
N PRO A 18 -2.15 -11.24 12.98
CA PRO A 18 -2.12 -9.84 12.61
C PRO A 18 -2.33 -8.95 13.85
N SER A 19 -1.90 -7.70 13.77
CA SER A 19 -2.25 -6.67 14.76
C SER A 19 -3.77 -6.54 14.89
N PRO A 20 -4.35 -6.72 16.09
CA PRO A 20 -5.80 -6.59 16.30
C PRO A 20 -6.34 -5.21 15.91
N ARG A 21 -5.52 -4.16 16.07
CA ARG A 21 -5.89 -2.77 15.72
C ARG A 21 -6.08 -2.59 14.22
N VAL A 22 -5.16 -3.16 13.43
CA VAL A 22 -5.23 -3.11 11.96
C VAL A 22 -6.45 -3.87 11.45
N VAL A 23 -6.68 -5.07 11.99
CA VAL A 23 -7.88 -5.86 11.65
C VAL A 23 -9.15 -5.08 12.00
N ALA A 24 -9.26 -4.57 13.23
CA ALA A 24 -10.43 -3.82 13.67
C ALA A 24 -10.69 -2.58 12.81
N TRP A 25 -9.65 -1.84 12.42
CA TRP A 25 -9.80 -0.68 11.55
C TRP A 25 -10.26 -1.05 10.14
N VAL A 26 -9.70 -2.12 9.56
CA VAL A 26 -10.13 -2.61 8.22
C VAL A 26 -11.57 -3.08 8.27
N ASP A 27 -11.96 -3.86 9.28
CA ASP A 27 -13.32 -4.39 9.45
C ASP A 27 -14.34 -3.28 9.70
N ALA A 28 -13.94 -2.19 10.37
CA ALA A 28 -14.78 -1.02 10.60
C ALA A 28 -14.87 -0.08 9.38
N THR A 29 -14.00 -0.25 8.38
CA THR A 29 -13.97 0.59 7.18
C THR A 29 -14.78 -0.05 6.07
N ALA A 30 -15.74 0.70 5.51
CA ALA A 30 -16.54 0.21 4.40
C ALA A 30 -15.64 -0.19 3.22
N GLU A 31 -15.70 -1.45 2.81
CA GLU A 31 -14.80 -2.03 1.83
C GLU A 31 -14.69 -1.23 0.51
N PRO A 32 -15.77 -0.67 -0.08
CA PRO A 32 -15.67 0.16 -1.29
C PRO A 32 -14.77 1.40 -1.17
N LEU A 33 -14.45 1.84 0.06
CA LEU A 33 -13.54 2.96 0.30
C LEU A 33 -12.07 2.54 0.28
N LEU A 34 -11.76 1.24 0.35
CA LEU A 34 -10.41 0.71 0.38
C LEU A 34 -9.91 0.48 -1.05
N HIS A 35 -8.70 0.94 -1.35
CA HIS A 35 -8.07 0.80 -2.67
C HIS A 35 -6.67 0.21 -2.52
N LEU A 36 -6.16 -0.37 -3.60
CA LEU A 36 -4.78 -0.83 -3.73
C LEU A 36 -4.13 -0.23 -4.96
N SER A 37 -2.81 -0.05 -4.93
CA SER A 37 -2.04 0.27 -6.13
C SER A 37 -1.60 -1.03 -6.82
N VAL A 38 -1.48 -1.00 -8.15
CA VAL A 38 -0.81 -2.08 -8.90
C VAL A 38 0.62 -2.32 -8.42
N ILE A 39 1.28 -1.32 -7.83
CA ILE A 39 2.62 -1.44 -7.25
C ILE A 39 2.64 -2.44 -6.09
N THR A 40 1.60 -2.45 -5.25
CA THR A 40 1.44 -3.42 -4.16
C THR A 40 1.38 -4.86 -4.70
N ILE A 41 0.81 -5.09 -5.89
CA ILE A 41 0.87 -6.41 -6.57
C ILE A 41 2.32 -6.82 -6.79
N GLY A 42 3.13 -5.89 -7.32
CA GLY A 42 4.54 -6.11 -7.61
C GLY A 42 5.34 -6.41 -6.35
N GLU A 43 5.08 -5.70 -5.25
CA GLU A 43 5.75 -5.96 -3.98
C GLU A 43 5.39 -7.32 -3.38
N VAL A 44 4.11 -7.69 -3.41
CA VAL A 44 3.68 -9.02 -2.95
C VAL A 44 4.30 -10.12 -3.82
N ARG A 45 4.24 -9.97 -5.16
CA ARG A 45 4.88 -10.92 -6.11
C ARG A 45 6.37 -11.09 -5.80
N LYS A 46 7.10 -9.99 -5.64
CA LYS A 46 8.52 -10.00 -5.23
C LYS A 46 8.71 -10.76 -3.91
N GLY A 47 7.86 -10.52 -2.93
CA GLY A 47 7.91 -11.23 -1.64
C GLY A 47 7.69 -12.74 -1.77
N ILE A 48 6.78 -13.17 -2.65
CA ILE A 48 6.53 -14.59 -2.95
C ILE A 48 7.73 -15.22 -3.65
N ASP A 49 8.33 -14.53 -4.63
CA ASP A 49 9.45 -15.05 -5.41
C ASP A 49 10.78 -15.07 -4.63
N LEU A 50 10.88 -14.31 -3.54
CA LEU A 50 12.00 -14.38 -2.60
C LEU A 50 11.90 -15.57 -1.63
N LEU A 51 10.74 -16.23 -1.51
CA LEU A 51 10.63 -17.48 -0.76
C LEU A 51 11.32 -18.61 -1.51
N ARG A 52 11.77 -19.62 -0.76
CA ARG A 52 12.28 -20.85 -1.35
C ARG A 52 11.16 -21.58 -2.08
N ASP A 53 11.51 -22.34 -3.12
CA ASP A 53 10.52 -23.12 -3.89
C ASP A 53 9.75 -24.13 -3.03
N ASP A 54 10.39 -24.64 -1.96
CA ASP A 54 9.82 -25.59 -1.00
C ASP A 54 9.11 -24.93 0.19
N ASP A 55 9.02 -23.58 0.24
CA ASP A 55 8.33 -22.90 1.34
C ASP A 55 6.82 -23.21 1.28
N PRO A 56 6.23 -23.78 2.35
CA PRO A 56 4.82 -24.18 2.35
C PRO A 56 3.85 -23.00 2.19
N LYS A 57 4.29 -21.76 2.44
CA LYS A 57 3.45 -20.56 2.27
C LYS A 57 3.39 -20.09 0.82
N ARG A 58 4.36 -20.44 -0.01
CA ARG A 58 4.51 -19.88 -1.36
C ARG A 58 3.27 -20.12 -2.22
N ALA A 59 2.79 -21.36 -2.27
CA ALA A 59 1.59 -21.72 -3.03
C ALA A 59 0.32 -21.02 -2.52
N ALA A 60 0.17 -20.89 -1.19
CA ALA A 60 -0.96 -20.22 -0.57
C ALA A 60 -0.96 -18.70 -0.87
N LEU A 61 0.20 -18.04 -0.74
CA LEU A 61 0.36 -16.62 -1.07
C LEU A 61 0.13 -16.35 -2.56
N GLN A 62 0.60 -17.25 -3.44
CA GLN A 62 0.35 -17.15 -4.87
C GLN A 62 -1.14 -17.22 -5.19
N SER A 63 -1.83 -18.21 -4.63
CA SER A 63 -3.28 -18.36 -4.81
C SER A 63 -4.03 -17.13 -4.30
N TRP A 64 -3.66 -16.62 -3.13
CA TRP A 64 -4.26 -15.42 -2.56
C TRP A 64 -4.06 -14.19 -3.46
N LEU A 65 -2.86 -14.00 -4.00
CA LEU A 65 -2.56 -12.89 -4.91
C LEU A 65 -3.40 -12.97 -6.19
N ASP A 66 -3.47 -14.16 -6.79
CA ASP A 66 -4.11 -14.34 -8.11
C ASP A 66 -5.63 -14.40 -8.03
N ARG A 67 -6.20 -15.03 -6.99
CA ARG A 67 -7.63 -15.34 -6.92
C ARG A 67 -8.40 -14.45 -5.95
N ASP A 68 -7.81 -14.08 -4.83
CA ASP A 68 -8.54 -13.35 -3.80
C ASP A 68 -8.35 -11.85 -3.98
N MET A 69 -7.10 -11.39 -3.98
CA MET A 69 -6.81 -9.96 -3.94
C MET A 69 -7.23 -9.23 -5.23
N ARG A 70 -6.88 -9.79 -6.39
CA ARG A 70 -7.22 -9.19 -7.70
C ARG A 70 -8.73 -9.15 -7.95
N VAL A 71 -9.46 -10.18 -7.51
CA VAL A 71 -10.92 -10.24 -7.68
C VAL A 71 -11.60 -9.31 -6.69
N ARG A 72 -11.19 -9.33 -5.40
CA ARG A 72 -11.77 -8.49 -4.35
C ARG A 72 -11.61 -7.00 -4.65
N PHE A 73 -10.45 -6.60 -5.13
CA PHE A 73 -10.15 -5.20 -5.49
C PHE A 73 -10.37 -4.88 -6.99
N ALA A 74 -11.13 -5.71 -7.71
CA ALA A 74 -11.50 -5.40 -9.09
C ALA A 74 -12.22 -4.02 -9.14
N GLY A 75 -11.77 -3.13 -10.02
CA GLY A 75 -12.25 -1.74 -10.11
C GLY A 75 -11.72 -0.79 -9.03
N ARG A 76 -10.93 -1.28 -8.06
CA ARG A 76 -10.27 -0.49 -6.99
C ARG A 76 -8.75 -0.73 -6.93
N LEU A 77 -8.20 -1.33 -7.98
CA LEU A 77 -6.77 -1.50 -8.19
C LEU A 77 -6.27 -0.40 -9.12
N LEU A 78 -5.60 0.59 -8.55
CA LEU A 78 -5.20 1.84 -9.21
C LEU A 78 -3.88 1.65 -9.94
N ALA A 79 -3.85 2.07 -11.21
CA ALA A 79 -2.68 1.95 -12.07
C ALA A 79 -1.63 3.02 -11.74
N PHE A 80 -0.38 2.76 -12.12
CA PHE A 80 0.67 3.79 -12.17
C PHE A 80 0.63 4.48 -13.53
N GLU A 81 -0.28 5.44 -13.67
CA GLU A 81 -0.50 6.21 -14.90
C GLU A 81 0.34 7.50 -14.96
N ASP A 82 0.24 8.23 -16.06
CA ASP A 82 1.01 9.45 -16.31
C ASP A 82 0.85 10.49 -15.19
N GLY A 83 -0.38 10.74 -14.74
CA GLY A 83 -0.69 11.66 -13.66
C GLY A 83 -0.13 11.21 -12.31
N VAL A 84 -0.01 9.91 -12.07
CA VAL A 84 0.65 9.37 -10.87
C VAL A 84 2.17 9.56 -10.98
N ALA A 85 2.74 9.33 -12.17
CA ALA A 85 4.17 9.53 -12.43
C ALA A 85 4.59 11.00 -12.24
N GLU A 86 3.78 11.96 -12.69
CA GLU A 86 4.03 13.39 -12.45
C GLU A 86 4.01 13.74 -10.96
N ARG A 87 3.00 13.24 -10.22
CA ARG A 87 2.91 13.44 -8.76
C ARG A 87 4.10 12.84 -8.04
N TRP A 88 4.56 11.66 -8.44
CA TRP A 88 5.74 11.02 -7.88
C TRP A 88 7.00 11.88 -8.09
N GLY A 89 7.23 12.38 -9.30
CA GLY A 89 8.37 13.27 -9.57
C GLY A 89 8.34 14.56 -8.74
N GLN A 90 7.14 15.13 -8.54
CA GLN A 90 6.95 16.30 -7.66
C GLN A 90 7.28 15.98 -6.20
N LEU A 91 6.84 14.82 -5.69
CA LEU A 91 7.11 14.37 -4.32
C LEU A 91 8.61 14.11 -4.09
N GLU A 92 9.28 13.43 -5.01
CA GLU A 92 10.74 13.19 -4.94
C GLU A 92 11.53 14.51 -4.93
N ALA A 93 11.15 15.46 -5.80
CA ALA A 93 11.78 16.77 -5.84
C ALA A 93 11.55 17.55 -4.53
N LEU A 94 10.36 17.47 -3.95
CA LEU A 94 10.03 18.08 -2.65
C LEU A 94 10.85 17.45 -1.52
N ALA A 95 10.89 16.12 -1.46
CA ALA A 95 11.66 15.36 -0.47
C ALA A 95 13.13 15.74 -0.52
N LYS A 96 13.72 15.78 -1.73
CA LYS A 96 15.11 16.19 -1.95
C LYS A 96 15.37 17.62 -1.49
N LYS A 97 14.50 18.58 -1.83
CA LYS A 97 14.62 19.98 -1.39
C LYS A 97 14.55 20.11 0.14
N ARG A 98 13.75 19.25 0.79
CA ARG A 98 13.58 19.22 2.25
C ARG A 98 14.56 18.29 2.97
N ARG A 99 15.49 17.64 2.25
CA ARG A 99 16.45 16.65 2.78
C ARG A 99 15.75 15.50 3.52
N LEU A 100 14.60 15.08 3.02
CA LEU A 100 13.85 13.93 3.50
C LEU A 100 14.30 12.68 2.75
N THR A 101 14.39 11.56 3.45
CA THR A 101 14.53 10.24 2.83
C THR A 101 13.15 9.71 2.56
N LEU A 102 12.85 9.45 1.29
CA LEU A 102 11.59 8.84 0.87
C LEU A 102 11.92 7.61 0.03
N PRO A 103 11.62 6.39 0.51
CA PRO A 103 11.81 5.18 -0.29
C PRO A 103 10.98 5.30 -1.58
N THR A 104 11.57 4.93 -2.72
CA THR A 104 10.94 5.13 -4.04
C THR A 104 9.57 4.46 -4.15
N ILE A 105 9.40 3.27 -3.59
CA ILE A 105 8.10 2.57 -3.66
C ILE A 105 7.05 3.26 -2.79
N ASP A 106 7.41 3.63 -1.56
CA ASP A 106 6.56 4.42 -0.66
C ASP A 106 6.18 5.77 -1.32
N ALA A 107 7.13 6.40 -2.04
CA ALA A 107 6.89 7.62 -2.80
C ALA A 107 5.86 7.42 -3.93
N GLN A 108 5.96 6.31 -4.67
CA GLN A 108 5.03 6.00 -5.76
C GLN A 108 3.63 5.65 -5.24
N LEU A 109 3.54 4.94 -4.11
CA LEU A 109 2.26 4.66 -3.43
C LEU A 109 1.63 5.95 -2.89
N ALA A 110 2.42 6.80 -2.22
CA ALA A 110 1.96 8.10 -1.74
C ALA A 110 1.52 9.02 -2.89
N ALA A 111 2.24 9.00 -4.03
CA ALA A 111 1.83 9.70 -5.25
C ALA A 111 0.49 9.20 -5.80
N THR A 112 0.28 7.88 -5.78
CA THR A 112 -0.99 7.26 -6.20
C THR A 112 -2.13 7.76 -5.30
N ALA A 113 -1.95 7.73 -3.98
CA ALA A 113 -2.96 8.22 -3.05
C ALA A 113 -3.27 9.70 -3.29
N LEU A 114 -2.23 10.53 -3.45
CA LEU A 114 -2.37 11.96 -3.70
C LEU A 114 -3.08 12.26 -5.01
N HIS A 115 -2.75 11.54 -6.10
CA HIS A 115 -3.37 11.71 -7.41
C HIS A 115 -4.88 11.46 -7.36
N HIS A 116 -5.31 10.40 -6.67
CA HIS A 116 -6.72 10.03 -6.56
C HIS A 116 -7.46 10.67 -5.38
N GLY A 117 -6.83 11.58 -4.63
CA GLY A 117 -7.46 12.25 -3.48
C GLY A 117 -7.79 11.32 -2.31
N LEU A 118 -6.95 10.30 -2.09
CA LEU A 118 -7.10 9.28 -1.06
C LEU A 118 -6.18 9.54 0.13
N THR A 119 -6.55 9.02 1.30
CA THR A 119 -5.65 8.94 2.46
C THR A 119 -4.75 7.71 2.32
N PHE A 120 -3.44 7.90 2.44
CA PHE A 120 -2.46 6.81 2.41
C PHE A 120 -2.38 6.12 3.77
N VAL A 121 -2.76 4.85 3.81
CA VAL A 121 -2.82 4.08 5.06
C VAL A 121 -1.54 3.27 5.19
N THR A 122 -0.69 3.64 6.13
CA THR A 122 0.66 3.08 6.27
C THR A 122 1.12 3.12 7.72
N ARG A 123 2.01 2.19 8.09
CA ARG A 123 2.76 2.27 9.34
C ARG A 123 3.87 3.33 9.30
N ASN A 124 4.35 3.68 8.11
CA ASN A 124 5.53 4.56 7.90
C ASN A 124 5.14 6.05 7.82
N THR A 125 4.23 6.50 8.69
CA THR A 125 3.67 7.87 8.61
C THR A 125 4.71 8.97 8.82
N ALA A 126 5.78 8.70 9.55
CA ALA A 126 6.88 9.64 9.78
C ALA A 126 7.64 9.98 8.50
N ASP A 127 7.78 9.03 7.57
CA ASP A 127 8.52 9.21 6.32
C ASP A 127 7.66 9.95 5.28
N ILE A 128 6.36 9.64 5.25
CA ILE A 128 5.42 10.22 4.28
C ILE A 128 4.85 11.56 4.74
N GLY A 129 4.48 11.70 6.01
CA GLY A 129 3.77 12.87 6.55
C GLY A 129 4.39 14.22 6.18
N PRO A 130 5.74 14.39 6.24
CA PRO A 130 6.42 15.63 5.86
C PRO A 130 6.24 16.03 4.37
N THR A 131 5.74 15.14 3.52
CA THR A 131 5.45 15.41 2.10
C THR A 131 4.09 16.10 1.89
N GLY A 132 3.22 16.11 2.91
CA GLY A 132 1.87 16.71 2.84
C GLY A 132 0.79 15.77 2.29
N VAL A 133 1.13 14.52 1.96
CA VAL A 133 0.13 13.49 1.62
C VAL A 133 -0.68 13.16 2.89
N PRO A 134 -2.02 13.10 2.83
CA PRO A 134 -2.83 12.66 3.96
C PRO A 134 -2.46 11.22 4.33
N VAL A 135 -2.09 10.99 5.58
CA VAL A 135 -1.68 9.67 6.08
C VAL A 135 -2.53 9.22 7.25
N PHE A 136 -2.65 7.90 7.41
CA PHE A 136 -3.30 7.27 8.54
C PHE A 136 -2.55 6.01 8.98
N ASP A 137 -2.30 5.88 10.28
CA ASP A 137 -1.63 4.71 10.88
C ASP A 137 -2.64 3.86 11.67
N PRO A 138 -3.07 2.69 11.13
CA PRO A 138 -4.02 1.81 11.80
C PRO A 138 -3.42 1.05 13.01
N TRP A 139 -2.10 1.13 13.26
CA TRP A 139 -1.51 0.58 14.49
C TRP A 139 -1.64 1.54 15.67
N SER A 140 -1.90 2.82 15.41
CA SER A 140 -1.98 3.87 16.43
C SER A 140 -3.39 4.07 17.02
N THR A 141 -4.40 3.37 16.49
CA THR A 141 -5.81 3.44 16.93
C THR A 141 -6.12 2.60 18.16
#